data_AF-A0A942RTA7-F1
#
_entry.id   AF-A0A942RTA7-F1
#
_cell.length_a   1.000
_cell.length_b   1.000
_cell.length_c   1.000
_cell.angle_alpha   90.00
_cell.angle_beta   90.00
_cell.angle_gamma   90.00
#
_symmetry.space_group_name_H-M   'P 1'
#
loop_
_entity.id
_entity.type
_entity.pdbx_description
1 polymer ?
#
loop_
_entity_poly.entity_id
_entity_poly.type
_entity_poly.pdbx_seq_one_letter_code
_entity_poly.pdbx_strand_id
1 'polypeptide(L)'
;MNYMDVYTPYTLFFVAVITFCVMISALLCSYVAIKVRKDKLFWKHVFVQSALLIWLCGKLLELVSPTQAIMNTHLLVQRVAIFLLFPALLMLLLAVGKQKMDKKVLIRFHVTGIAALACAVSVFFFSIPEWVNDFLPACAFLIWNGFLFFQRSNIFVELSDMSIDVFMDRIEDAILIFDSSDSFIDCNHNAKIIFPFISEACTIRDFYCQLHKRIISGNIFSLPDHAFAEPTEIGVEDSGGIRYFMHFITTVRNKNSLPIATILTFNDVTEKNMLLNELEKKNARLEELNGALRSYIEVAHRLEDEREKTRALMDIQRAIGQSVAEILISLDAVKIVDGQDDTIKDKLTEIIENCRKVMTDIRKSVEG
;
A
#
# COMPACT_ATOMS: atom_id res chain seq x y z
N MET A 1 -27.87 58.77 13.16
CA MET A 1 -28.78 57.86 12.45
C MET A 1 -30.21 58.24 12.83
N ASN A 2 -31.06 58.61 11.88
CA ASN A 2 -32.49 58.81 12.19
C ASN A 2 -33.10 57.43 12.47
N TYR A 3 -33.95 57.35 13.49
CA TYR A 3 -34.51 56.12 14.06
C TYR A 3 -35.32 55.24 13.07
N MET A 4 -35.49 55.68 11.82
CA MET A 4 -36.26 55.03 10.76
C MET A 4 -35.42 54.16 9.80
N ASP A 5 -34.08 54.16 9.89
CA ASP A 5 -33.20 53.45 8.93
C ASP A 5 -32.89 51.98 9.28
N VAL A 6 -33.54 51.43 10.33
CA VAL A 6 -33.34 50.04 10.81
C VAL A 6 -33.78 48.99 9.76
N TYR A 7 -34.60 49.39 8.77
CA TYR A 7 -35.10 48.52 7.71
C TYR A 7 -34.50 48.84 6.34
N THR A 8 -33.33 49.44 6.31
CA THR A 8 -32.60 49.60 5.04
C THR A 8 -32.20 48.22 4.49
N PRO A 9 -32.18 48.02 3.16
CA PRO A 9 -31.69 46.77 2.57
C PRO A 9 -30.29 46.38 3.04
N TYR A 10 -29.45 47.38 3.35
CA TYR A 10 -28.12 47.21 3.92
C TYR A 10 -28.15 46.53 5.30
N THR A 11 -28.94 47.06 6.24
CA THR A 11 -29.04 46.51 7.61
C THR A 11 -29.62 45.11 7.60
N LEU A 12 -30.65 44.85 6.79
CA LEU A 12 -31.24 43.51 6.61
C LEU A 12 -30.23 42.50 6.06
N PHE A 13 -29.46 42.87 5.04
CA PHE A 13 -28.39 42.03 4.52
C PHE A 13 -27.34 41.73 5.59
N PHE A 14 -26.94 42.74 6.36
CA PHE A 14 -25.90 42.58 7.37
C PHE A 14 -26.34 41.71 8.55
N VAL A 15 -27.60 41.85 8.99
CA VAL A 15 -28.25 40.94 9.94
C VAL A 15 -28.22 39.49 9.43
N ALA A 16 -28.52 39.26 8.14
CA ALA A 16 -28.47 37.92 7.55
C ALA A 16 -27.04 37.34 7.54
N VAL A 17 -26.03 38.14 7.23
CA VAL A 17 -24.62 37.71 7.26
C VAL A 17 -24.17 37.37 8.67
N ILE A 18 -24.45 38.21 9.67
CA ILE A 18 -24.07 37.93 11.05
C ILE A 18 -24.77 36.69 11.59
N THR A 19 -26.08 36.54 11.34
CA THR A 19 -26.83 35.36 11.79
C THR A 19 -26.27 34.08 11.18
N PHE A 20 -25.90 34.08 9.90
CA PHE A 20 -25.19 32.97 9.26
C PHE A 20 -23.84 32.67 9.94
N CYS A 21 -23.03 33.68 10.24
CA CYS A 21 -21.77 33.51 10.97
C CYS A 21 -21.98 32.92 12.37
N VAL A 22 -23.00 33.39 13.11
CA VAL A 22 -23.38 32.87 14.44
C VAL A 22 -23.78 31.39 14.35
N MET A 23 -24.59 31.01 13.35
CA MET A 23 -24.98 29.62 13.13
C MET A 23 -23.77 28.73 12.82
N ILE A 24 -22.88 29.16 11.93
CA ILE A 24 -21.64 28.43 11.61
C ILE A 24 -20.76 28.31 12.86
N SER A 25 -20.63 29.37 13.66
CA SER A 25 -19.85 29.35 14.90
C SER A 25 -20.36 28.29 15.86
N ALA A 26 -21.67 28.24 16.07
CA ALA A 26 -22.31 27.27 16.95
C ALA A 26 -22.11 25.83 16.45
N LEU A 27 -22.24 25.61 15.13
CA LEU A 27 -21.99 24.30 14.51
C LEU A 27 -20.53 23.88 14.65
N LEU A 28 -19.57 24.77 14.38
CA LEU A 28 -18.14 24.49 14.55
C LEU A 28 -17.78 24.20 16.01
N CYS A 29 -18.30 24.98 16.96
CA CYS A 29 -18.09 24.74 18.38
C CYS A 29 -18.65 23.37 18.80
N SER A 30 -19.85 23.03 18.33
CA SER A 30 -20.49 21.73 18.61
C SER A 30 -19.69 20.57 18.00
N TYR A 31 -19.24 20.72 16.76
CA TYR A 31 -18.42 19.73 16.07
C TYR A 31 -17.10 19.48 16.79
N VAL A 32 -16.37 20.56 17.13
CA VAL A 32 -15.10 20.47 17.88
C VAL A 32 -15.33 19.88 19.27
N ALA A 33 -16.41 20.24 19.97
CA ALA A 33 -16.74 19.71 21.30
C ALA A 33 -17.05 18.20 21.32
N ILE A 34 -17.61 17.68 20.23
CA ILE A 34 -17.90 16.24 20.11
C ILE A 34 -16.65 15.46 19.73
N LYS A 35 -15.84 15.97 18.80
CA LYS A 35 -14.74 15.22 18.18
C LYS A 35 -13.39 15.36 18.89
N VAL A 36 -13.14 16.46 19.59
CA VAL A 36 -11.82 16.75 20.18
C VAL A 36 -11.79 16.36 21.66
N ARG A 37 -10.69 15.76 22.11
CA ARG A 37 -10.44 15.48 23.53
C ARG A 37 -10.46 16.80 24.33
N LYS A 38 -11.05 16.77 25.52
CA LYS A 38 -11.26 17.96 26.38
C LYS A 38 -9.98 18.45 27.09
N ASP A 39 -8.89 18.58 26.34
CA ASP A 39 -7.59 19.02 26.83
C ASP A 39 -7.52 20.54 27.04
N LYS A 40 -6.43 21.02 27.64
CA LYS A 40 -6.21 22.45 27.88
C LYS A 40 -6.28 23.30 26.59
N LEU A 41 -5.88 22.74 25.45
CA LEU A 41 -5.95 23.45 24.17
C LEU A 41 -7.40 23.64 23.71
N PHE A 42 -8.24 22.61 23.87
CA PHE A 42 -9.67 22.66 23.55
C PHE A 42 -10.36 23.80 24.31
N TRP A 43 -10.17 23.89 25.63
CA TRP A 43 -10.79 24.95 26.43
C TRP A 43 -10.34 26.36 26.04
N LYS A 44 -9.06 26.54 25.68
CA LYS A 44 -8.57 27.82 25.16
C LYS A 44 -9.22 28.19 23.83
N HIS A 45 -9.40 27.22 22.94
CA HIS A 45 -10.11 27.43 21.68
C HIS A 45 -11.58 27.80 21.91
N VAL A 46 -12.30 27.08 22.78
CA VAL A 46 -13.68 27.39 23.15
C VAL A 46 -13.80 28.79 23.73
N PHE A 47 -12.82 29.23 24.53
CA PHE A 47 -12.80 30.58 25.09
C PHE A 47 -12.66 31.66 24.00
N VAL A 48 -11.76 31.46 23.02
CA VAL A 48 -11.63 32.36 21.86
C VAL A 48 -12.92 32.41 21.04
N GLN A 49 -13.52 31.25 20.73
CA GLN A 49 -14.76 31.18 19.96
C GLN A 49 -15.93 31.84 20.70
N SER A 50 -15.99 31.67 22.03
CA SER A 50 -17.01 32.31 22.86
C SER A 50 -16.88 33.84 22.83
N ALA A 51 -15.66 34.38 22.91
CA ALA A 51 -15.42 35.81 22.79
C ALA A 51 -15.83 36.36 21.41
N LEU A 52 -15.48 35.66 20.32
CA LEU A 52 -15.91 36.02 18.96
C LEU A 52 -17.43 35.96 18.80
N LEU A 53 -18.08 34.94 19.36
CA LEU A 53 -19.53 34.77 19.33
C LEU A 53 -20.25 35.89 20.08
N ILE A 54 -19.77 36.25 21.29
CA ILE A 54 -20.33 37.37 22.05
C ILE A 54 -20.17 38.68 21.28
N TRP A 55 -19.04 38.87 20.59
CA TRP A 55 -18.82 40.06 19.76
C TRP A 55 -19.79 40.11 18.57
N LEU A 56 -19.95 39.01 17.82
CA LEU A 56 -20.92 38.90 16.73
C LEU A 56 -22.36 39.13 17.20
N CYS A 57 -22.79 38.46 18.27
CA CYS A 57 -24.11 38.63 18.85
C CYS A 57 -24.33 40.05 19.37
N GLY A 58 -23.32 40.64 20.00
CA GLY A 58 -23.37 42.04 20.44
C GLY A 58 -23.59 42.99 19.26
N LYS A 59 -22.98 42.72 18.10
CA LYS A 59 -23.19 43.52 16.89
C LYS A 59 -24.57 43.33 16.29
N LEU A 60 -25.06 42.09 16.25
CA LEU A 60 -26.43 41.79 15.83
C LEU A 60 -27.46 42.56 16.68
N LEU A 61 -27.28 42.54 18.00
CA LEU A 61 -28.17 43.21 18.94
C LEU A 61 -28.08 44.73 18.87
N GLU A 62 -26.89 45.29 18.59
CA GLU A 62 -26.72 46.72 18.30
C GLU A 62 -27.56 47.15 17.08
N LEU A 63 -27.49 46.40 15.97
CA LEU A 63 -28.20 46.71 14.73
C LEU A 63 -29.72 46.64 14.87
N VAL A 64 -30.21 45.72 15.70
CA VAL A 64 -31.65 45.51 15.94
C VAL A 64 -32.16 46.34 17.13
N SER A 65 -31.26 47.02 17.86
CA SER A 65 -31.64 47.72 19.07
C SER A 65 -32.67 48.81 18.79
N PRO A 66 -33.82 48.80 19.47
CA PRO A 66 -34.86 49.76 19.17
C PRO A 66 -34.45 51.13 19.68
N THR A 67 -33.72 51.25 20.79
CA THR A 67 -33.40 52.54 21.45
C THR A 67 -31.90 52.77 21.58
N GLN A 68 -31.48 54.04 21.59
CA GLN A 68 -30.08 54.43 21.80
C GLN A 68 -29.50 53.88 23.13
N ALA A 69 -30.31 53.82 24.18
CA ALA A 69 -29.87 53.29 25.47
C ALA A 69 -29.50 51.81 25.36
N ILE A 70 -30.34 51.00 24.71
CA ILE A 70 -30.08 49.58 24.46
C ILE A 70 -28.87 49.42 23.53
N MET A 71 -28.76 50.23 22.49
CA MET A 71 -27.59 50.24 21.59
C MET A 71 -26.28 50.45 22.36
N ASN A 72 -26.23 51.44 23.25
CA ASN A 72 -25.07 51.72 24.09
C ASN A 72 -24.71 50.56 25.02
N THR A 73 -25.70 49.82 25.54
CA THR A 73 -25.42 48.61 26.34
C THR A 73 -24.78 47.50 25.52
N HIS A 74 -25.24 47.26 24.29
CA HIS A 74 -24.65 46.26 23.41
C HIS A 74 -23.24 46.65 22.95
N LEU A 75 -22.99 47.94 22.70
CA LEU A 75 -21.64 48.45 22.45
C LEU A 75 -20.70 48.16 23.63
N LEU A 76 -21.16 48.32 24.87
CA LEU A 76 -20.36 47.96 26.04
C LEU A 76 -20.06 46.45 26.11
N VAL A 77 -21.04 45.60 25.82
CA VAL A 77 -20.84 44.13 25.74
C VAL A 77 -19.82 43.78 24.67
N GLN A 78 -19.87 44.40 23.49
CA GLN A 78 -18.88 44.17 22.43
C GLN A 78 -17.48 44.58 22.87
N ARG A 79 -17.33 45.72 23.56
CA ARG A 79 -16.02 46.17 24.07
C ARG A 79 -15.43 45.18 25.07
N VAL A 80 -16.26 44.63 25.96
CA VAL A 80 -15.84 43.57 26.89
C VAL A 80 -15.42 42.32 26.12
N ALA A 81 -16.17 41.91 25.09
CA ALA A 81 -15.84 40.75 24.27
C ALA A 81 -14.50 40.92 23.54
N ILE A 82 -14.24 42.08 22.94
CA ILE A 82 -12.96 42.39 22.28
C ILE A 82 -11.82 42.40 23.31
N PHE A 83 -12.04 42.97 24.49
CA PHE A 83 -11.04 42.99 25.55
C PHE A 83 -10.69 41.57 26.04
N LEU A 84 -11.67 40.67 26.11
CA LEU A 84 -11.47 39.25 26.44
C LEU A 84 -10.83 38.46 25.30
N LEU A 85 -11.08 38.85 24.05
CA LEU A 85 -10.54 38.18 22.85
C LEU A 85 -9.01 38.28 22.80
N PHE A 86 -8.42 39.42 23.17
CA PHE A 86 -6.97 39.63 23.18
C PHE A 86 -6.22 38.59 24.04
N PRO A 87 -6.48 38.45 25.36
CA PRO A 87 -5.80 37.47 26.19
C PRO A 87 -6.19 36.03 25.80
N ALA A 88 -7.41 35.80 25.31
CA ALA A 88 -7.84 34.48 24.81
C ALA A 88 -6.95 34.02 23.65
N LEU A 89 -6.81 34.87 22.62
CA LEU A 89 -5.99 34.60 21.45
C LEU A 89 -4.52 34.43 21.82
N LEU A 90 -3.97 35.30 22.68
CA LEU A 90 -2.60 35.20 23.14
C LEU A 90 -2.34 33.87 23.88
N MET A 91 -3.24 33.48 24.80
CA MET A 91 -3.13 32.22 25.53
C MET A 91 -3.19 30.99 24.61
N LEU A 92 -3.98 31.06 23.54
CA LEU A 92 -4.09 30.01 22.53
C LEU A 92 -2.86 29.95 21.64
N LEU A 93 -2.38 31.09 21.12
CA LEU A 93 -1.15 31.19 20.33
C LEU A 93 0.06 30.61 21.09
N LEU A 94 0.20 30.98 22.37
CA LEU A 94 1.24 30.43 23.24
C LEU A 94 1.07 28.93 23.53
N ALA A 95 -0.17 28.43 23.58
CA ALA A 95 -0.43 26.99 23.76
C ALA A 95 0.00 26.20 22.53
N VAL A 96 -0.35 26.70 21.34
CA VAL A 96 -0.01 26.09 20.06
C VAL A 96 1.49 26.14 19.80
N GLY A 97 2.18 27.23 20.19
CA GLY A 97 3.63 27.33 20.10
C GLY A 97 4.41 26.30 20.93
N LYS A 98 3.78 25.70 21.95
CA LYS A 98 4.37 24.60 22.72
C LYS A 98 4.17 23.23 22.06
N GLN A 99 3.28 23.11 21.07
CA GLN A 99 3.08 21.87 20.33
C GLN A 99 4.14 21.71 19.23
N LYS A 100 4.50 20.46 18.93
CA LYS A 100 5.48 20.11 17.88
C LYS A 100 4.86 20.23 16.48
N MET A 101 4.33 21.40 16.14
CA MET A 101 3.75 21.67 14.83
C MET A 101 4.83 22.05 13.80
N ASP A 102 4.55 21.83 12.52
CA ASP A 102 5.37 22.38 11.44
C ASP A 102 5.46 23.91 11.56
N LYS A 103 6.69 24.44 11.48
CA LYS A 103 6.99 25.87 11.55
C LYS A 103 6.13 26.67 10.55
N LYS A 104 5.88 26.13 9.35
CA LYS A 104 5.04 26.80 8.33
C LYS A 104 3.59 26.96 8.77
N VAL A 105 3.04 25.96 9.47
CA VAL A 105 1.66 26.04 10.00
C VAL A 105 1.60 27.00 11.17
N LEU A 106 2.61 26.96 12.06
CA LEU A 106 2.69 27.85 13.22
C LEU A 106 2.75 29.32 12.80
N ILE A 107 3.56 29.68 11.79
CA ILE A 107 3.65 31.05 11.27
C ILE A 107 2.30 31.49 10.71
N ARG A 108 1.65 30.67 9.88
CA ARG A 108 0.34 31.00 9.33
C ARG A 108 -0.71 31.21 10.43
N PHE A 109 -0.69 30.37 11.47
CA PHE A 109 -1.59 30.53 12.62
C PHE A 109 -1.36 31.84 13.37
N HIS A 110 -0.09 32.24 13.58
CA HIS A 110 0.23 33.52 14.21
C HIS A 110 -0.22 34.71 13.36
N VAL A 111 0.03 34.68 12.05
CA VAL A 111 -0.41 35.73 11.11
C VAL A 111 -1.93 35.87 11.14
N THR A 112 -2.68 34.77 11.09
CA THR A 112 -4.15 34.80 11.19
C THR A 112 -4.63 35.34 12.54
N GLY A 113 -4.03 34.91 13.65
CA GLY A 113 -4.37 35.40 14.98
C GLY A 113 -4.12 36.91 15.12
N ILE A 114 -2.99 37.39 14.61
CA ILE A 114 -2.66 38.84 14.58
C ILE A 114 -3.63 39.60 13.68
N ALA A 115 -4.00 39.05 12.51
CA ALA A 115 -4.97 39.69 11.62
C ALA A 115 -6.36 39.82 12.27
N ALA A 116 -6.86 38.76 12.90
CA ALA A 116 -8.13 38.79 13.63
C ALA A 116 -8.08 39.81 14.80
N LEU A 117 -6.94 39.89 15.49
CA LEU A 117 -6.73 40.86 16.56
C LEU A 117 -6.67 42.29 16.04
N ALA A 118 -6.01 42.52 14.92
CA ALA A 118 -5.94 43.82 14.27
C ALA A 118 -7.34 44.33 13.89
N CYS A 119 -8.21 43.46 13.38
CA CYS A 119 -9.62 43.79 13.14
C CYS A 119 -10.36 44.22 14.41
N ALA A 120 -10.06 43.60 15.56
CA ALA A 120 -10.72 43.92 16.83
C ALA A 120 -10.19 45.23 17.44
N VAL A 121 -8.87 45.43 17.39
CA VAL A 121 -8.20 46.65 17.85
C VAL A 121 -8.59 47.84 16.99
N SER A 122 -8.80 47.65 15.69
CA SER A 122 -9.06 48.75 14.78
C SER A 122 -10.35 49.51 15.09
N VAL A 123 -11.32 48.84 15.71
CA VAL A 123 -12.58 49.43 16.22
C VAL A 123 -12.33 50.54 17.25
N PHE A 124 -11.24 50.46 18.02
CA PHE A 124 -10.96 51.40 19.11
C PHE A 124 -10.05 52.56 18.72
N PHE A 125 -9.03 52.27 17.90
CA PHE A 125 -7.93 53.20 17.69
C PHE A 125 -8.05 54.04 16.42
N PHE A 126 -8.84 53.58 15.45
CA PHE A 126 -8.97 54.28 14.18
C PHE A 126 -10.39 54.82 14.03
N SER A 127 -10.49 56.04 13.51
CA SER A 127 -11.75 56.63 13.06
C SER A 127 -12.15 56.02 11.71
N ILE A 128 -12.59 54.77 11.75
CA ILE A 128 -12.99 54.01 10.58
C ILE A 128 -14.43 54.41 10.20
N PRO A 129 -14.78 54.48 8.89
CA PRO A 129 -16.16 54.64 8.47
C PRO A 129 -17.10 53.60 9.11
N GLU A 130 -18.31 54.03 9.51
CA GLU A 130 -19.29 53.18 10.20
C GLU A 130 -19.58 51.87 9.46
N TRP A 131 -19.71 51.93 8.13
CA TRP A 131 -19.98 50.75 7.31
C TRP A 131 -18.86 49.70 7.38
N VAL A 132 -17.59 50.09 7.54
CA VAL A 132 -16.48 49.14 7.71
C VAL A 132 -16.50 48.57 9.12
N ASN A 133 -16.80 49.40 10.12
CA ASN A 133 -16.92 48.96 11.50
C ASN A 133 -18.00 47.88 11.65
N ASP A 134 -19.06 47.98 10.86
CA ASP A 134 -20.09 46.95 10.78
C ASP A 134 -19.50 45.61 10.33
N PHE A 135 -18.70 45.56 9.26
CA PHE A 135 -18.14 44.30 8.75
C PHE A 135 -17.02 43.67 9.61
N LEU A 136 -16.34 44.43 10.47
CA LEU A 136 -15.16 43.95 11.22
C LEU A 136 -15.39 42.65 12.03
N PRO A 137 -16.48 42.47 12.80
CA PRO A 137 -16.73 41.25 13.55
C PRO A 137 -16.90 40.02 12.65
N ALA A 138 -17.61 40.18 11.52
CA ALA A 138 -17.80 39.10 10.54
C ALA A 138 -16.48 38.75 9.85
N CYS A 139 -15.67 39.75 9.47
CA CYS A 139 -14.34 39.52 8.90
C CYS A 139 -13.40 38.80 9.87
N ALA A 140 -13.33 39.25 11.13
CA ALA A 140 -12.51 38.61 12.16
C ALA A 140 -12.95 37.15 12.38
N PHE A 141 -14.26 36.92 12.43
CA PHE A 141 -14.84 35.58 12.54
C PHE A 141 -14.47 34.68 11.35
N LEU A 142 -14.65 35.15 10.12
CA LEU A 142 -14.37 34.38 8.90
C LEU A 142 -12.89 34.08 8.73
N ILE A 143 -12.01 35.05 9.02
CA ILE A 143 -10.55 34.86 8.97
C ILE A 143 -10.14 33.78 9.99
N TRP A 144 -10.63 33.88 11.22
CA TRP A 144 -10.28 32.94 12.28
C TRP A 144 -10.84 31.53 12.03
N ASN A 145 -12.13 31.42 11.74
CA ASN A 145 -12.80 30.13 11.56
C ASN A 145 -12.45 29.47 10.22
N GLY A 146 -12.28 30.25 9.15
CA GLY A 146 -11.81 29.73 7.87
C GLY A 146 -10.43 29.11 8.00
N PHE A 147 -9.50 29.81 8.67
CA PHE A 147 -8.18 29.25 8.94
C PHE A 147 -8.25 27.95 9.76
N LEU A 148 -9.01 27.96 10.86
CA LEU A 148 -9.16 26.78 11.72
C LEU A 148 -9.76 25.60 10.96
N PHE A 149 -10.74 25.84 10.08
CA PHE A 149 -11.34 24.80 9.26
C PHE A 149 -10.32 24.15 8.32
N PHE A 150 -9.49 24.94 7.63
CA PHE A 150 -8.47 24.43 6.72
C PHE A 150 -7.26 23.81 7.43
N GLN A 151 -6.96 24.22 8.66
CA GLN A 151 -5.81 23.72 9.43
C GLN A 151 -6.22 22.80 10.58
N ARG A 152 -7.47 22.33 10.60
CA ARG A 152 -8.03 21.55 11.72
C ARG A 152 -7.22 20.29 12.03
N SER A 153 -6.78 19.57 11.00
CA SER A 153 -6.01 18.32 11.13
C SER A 153 -4.62 18.54 11.72
N ASN A 154 -4.05 19.74 11.52
CA ASN A 154 -2.73 20.08 12.05
C ASN A 154 -2.81 20.55 13.51
N ILE A 155 -3.89 21.22 13.89
CA ILE A 155 -4.08 21.77 15.25
C ILE A 155 -4.66 20.72 16.20
N PHE A 156 -5.62 19.93 15.71
CA PHE A 156 -6.26 18.85 16.43
C PHE A 156 -6.02 17.56 15.63
N VAL A 157 -5.05 16.78 16.07
CA VAL A 157 -4.70 15.50 15.43
C VAL A 157 -5.92 14.57 15.41
N GLU A 158 -6.80 14.69 16.40
CA GLU A 158 -8.06 13.95 16.52
C GLU A 158 -9.08 14.31 15.43
N LEU A 159 -8.96 15.48 14.79
CA LEU A 159 -9.79 15.92 13.67
C LEU A 159 -9.22 15.52 12.29
N SER A 160 -8.11 14.78 12.27
CA SER A 160 -7.66 14.06 11.08
C SER A 160 -8.77 13.13 10.60
N ASP A 161 -9.14 13.19 9.32
CA ASP A 161 -10.22 12.37 8.72
C ASP A 161 -9.93 10.85 8.81
N MET A 162 -8.71 10.47 9.16
CA MET A 162 -8.36 9.15 9.69
C MET A 162 -7.91 9.32 11.14
N SER A 163 -8.78 8.99 12.09
CA SER A 163 -8.31 8.71 13.45
C SER A 163 -7.41 7.48 13.38
N ILE A 164 -6.34 7.46 14.17
CA ILE A 164 -5.41 6.34 14.22
C ILE A 164 -6.18 5.04 14.49
N ASP A 165 -7.22 5.10 15.32
CA ASP A 165 -8.10 3.97 15.63
C ASP A 165 -8.80 3.42 14.37
N VAL A 166 -9.40 4.30 13.55
CA VAL A 166 -10.04 3.90 12.28
C VAL A 166 -9.03 3.39 11.26
N PHE A 167 -7.80 3.94 11.26
CA PHE A 167 -6.73 3.42 10.41
C PHE A 167 -6.31 2.02 10.87
N MET A 168 -6.09 1.81 12.16
CA MET A 168 -5.71 0.51 12.75
C MET A 168 -6.77 -0.56 12.49
N ASP A 169 -8.06 -0.20 12.54
CA ASP A 169 -9.16 -1.10 12.22
C ASP A 169 -9.27 -1.47 10.74
N ARG A 170 -8.72 -0.66 9.83
CA ARG A 170 -8.72 -0.94 8.38
C ARG A 170 -7.49 -1.69 7.90
N ILE A 171 -6.44 -1.78 8.71
CA ILE A 171 -5.24 -2.52 8.36
C ILE A 171 -5.54 -4.02 8.38
N GLU A 172 -5.25 -4.70 7.28
CA GLU A 172 -5.41 -6.15 7.15
C GLU A 172 -4.37 -6.93 7.97
N ASP A 173 -3.24 -6.32 8.33
CA ASP A 173 -2.25 -6.95 9.21
C ASP A 173 -2.76 -7.03 10.65
N ALA A 174 -2.39 -8.08 11.38
CA ALA A 174 -2.61 -8.14 12.82
C ALA A 174 -1.51 -7.38 13.55
N ILE A 175 -1.88 -6.35 14.31
CA ILE A 175 -0.95 -5.49 15.05
C ILE A 175 -1.23 -5.58 16.55
N LEU A 176 -0.16 -5.82 17.30
CA LEU A 176 -0.15 -5.93 18.75
C LEU A 176 0.83 -4.91 19.33
N ILE A 177 0.41 -4.18 20.36
CA ILE A 177 1.20 -3.14 20.98
C ILE A 177 1.41 -3.51 22.45
N PHE A 178 2.67 -3.53 22.86
CA PHE A 178 3.09 -3.77 24.24
C PHE A 178 3.89 -2.57 24.75
N ASP A 179 3.80 -2.32 26.05
CA ASP A 179 4.59 -1.30 26.73
C ASP A 179 6.07 -1.72 26.81
N SER A 180 6.93 -0.77 27.13
CA SER A 180 8.30 -0.94 27.59
C SER A 180 8.48 -1.96 28.73
N SER A 181 7.42 -2.26 29.48
CA SER A 181 7.39 -3.28 30.55
C SER A 181 6.84 -4.64 30.06
N ASP A 182 6.80 -4.86 28.74
CA ASP A 182 6.25 -6.05 28.08
C ASP A 182 4.76 -6.34 28.38
N SER A 183 4.05 -5.39 28.95
CA SER A 183 2.62 -5.50 29.25
C SER A 183 1.79 -5.09 28.04
N PHE A 184 0.74 -5.86 27.73
CA PHE A 184 -0.15 -5.56 26.62
C PHE A 184 -0.84 -4.20 26.79
N ILE A 185 -0.80 -3.36 25.75
CA ILE A 185 -1.47 -2.05 25.71
C ILE A 185 -2.74 -2.16 24.89
N ASP A 186 -2.60 -2.58 23.62
CA ASP A 186 -3.71 -2.55 22.66
C ASP A 186 -3.44 -3.45 21.44
N CYS A 187 -4.49 -3.74 20.69
CA CYS A 187 -4.41 -4.46 19.43
C CYS A 187 -5.55 -4.08 18.47
N ASN A 188 -5.27 -4.19 17.17
CA ASN A 188 -6.32 -3.94 16.18
C ASN A 188 -7.35 -5.07 16.11
N HIS A 189 -8.46 -4.83 15.41
CA HIS A 189 -9.54 -5.80 15.26
C HIS A 189 -9.04 -7.14 14.68
N ASN A 190 -8.18 -7.10 13.66
CA ASN A 190 -7.70 -8.32 13.02
C ASN A 190 -6.83 -9.18 13.96
N ALA A 191 -5.98 -8.56 14.80
CA ALA A 191 -5.23 -9.28 15.82
C ALA A 191 -6.13 -10.03 16.81
N LYS A 192 -7.28 -9.46 17.19
CA LYS A 192 -8.25 -10.16 18.08
C LYS A 192 -8.88 -11.38 17.42
N ILE A 193 -9.15 -11.30 16.12
CA ILE A 193 -9.72 -12.42 15.35
C ILE A 193 -8.70 -13.56 15.26
N ILE A 194 -7.47 -13.24 14.88
CA ILE A 194 -6.40 -14.25 14.66
C ILE A 194 -5.91 -14.82 15.99
N PHE A 195 -5.83 -13.99 17.03
CA PHE A 195 -5.31 -14.37 18.34
C PHE A 195 -6.35 -14.11 19.44
N PRO A 196 -7.43 -14.90 19.52
CA PRO A 196 -8.54 -14.69 20.46
C PRO A 196 -8.16 -14.93 21.93
N PHE A 197 -6.96 -15.48 22.19
CA PHE A 197 -6.44 -15.76 23.52
C PHE A 197 -5.76 -14.56 24.18
N ILE A 198 -5.66 -13.43 23.47
CA ILE A 198 -5.05 -12.21 23.99
C ILE A 198 -6.02 -11.57 25.00
N SER A 199 -5.49 -11.32 26.20
CA SER A 199 -6.21 -10.67 27.30
C SER A 199 -5.45 -9.42 27.76
N GLU A 200 -6.15 -8.50 28.42
CA GLU A 200 -5.56 -7.24 28.90
C GLU A 200 -4.38 -7.43 29.87
N ALA A 201 -4.29 -8.59 30.53
CA ALA A 201 -3.20 -8.94 31.45
C ALA A 201 -2.06 -9.75 30.78
N CYS A 202 -2.07 -9.91 29.46
CA CYS A 202 -1.09 -10.71 28.74
C CYS A 202 0.27 -9.98 28.67
N THR A 203 1.37 -10.69 28.95
CA THR A 203 2.72 -10.19 28.64
C THR A 203 3.19 -10.67 27.26
N ILE A 204 4.20 -10.02 26.67
CA ILE A 204 4.84 -10.48 25.42
C ILE A 204 5.27 -11.95 25.54
N ARG A 205 5.82 -12.32 26.71
CA ARG A 205 6.28 -13.69 26.98
C ARG A 205 5.13 -14.68 27.00
N ASP A 206 4.03 -14.33 27.68
CA ASP A 206 2.84 -15.18 27.72
C ASP A 206 2.24 -15.36 26.32
N PHE A 207 2.21 -14.28 25.53
CA PHE A 207 1.77 -14.32 24.14
C PHE A 207 2.61 -15.30 23.33
N TYR A 208 3.95 -15.21 23.35
CA TYR A 208 4.80 -16.16 22.63
C TYR A 208 4.68 -17.60 23.15
N CYS A 209 4.51 -17.80 24.46
CA CYS A 209 4.27 -19.14 25.01
C CYS A 209 2.96 -19.75 24.49
N GLN A 210 1.91 -18.94 24.30
CA GLN A 210 0.66 -19.40 23.71
C GLN A 210 0.77 -19.60 22.19
N LEU A 211 1.46 -18.68 21.51
CA LEU A 211 1.69 -18.76 20.07
C LEU A 211 2.51 -20.01 19.72
N HIS A 212 3.56 -20.32 20.49
CA HIS A 212 4.41 -21.50 20.28
C HIS A 212 3.64 -22.83 20.35
N LYS A 213 2.56 -22.90 21.14
CA LYS A 213 1.69 -24.09 21.19
C LYS A 213 0.90 -24.31 19.90
N ARG A 214 0.78 -23.29 19.04
CA ARG A 214 0.02 -23.33 17.78
C ARG A 214 0.89 -23.31 16.53
N ILE A 215 2.22 -23.20 16.68
CA ILE A 215 3.14 -23.12 15.55
C ILE A 215 3.43 -24.52 15.01
N ILE A 216 3.28 -24.67 13.70
CA ILE A 216 3.62 -25.90 12.97
C ILE A 216 4.99 -25.76 12.29
N SER A 217 5.30 -24.59 11.76
CA SER A 217 6.52 -24.33 11.00
C SER A 217 7.13 -22.97 11.31
N GLY A 218 8.47 -22.89 11.26
CA GLY A 218 9.23 -21.68 11.58
C GLY A 218 9.75 -21.68 13.02
N ASN A 219 10.99 -21.23 13.19
CA ASN A 219 11.56 -21.01 14.51
C ASN A 219 11.28 -19.56 14.92
N ILE A 220 10.42 -19.38 15.94
CA ILE A 220 10.43 -18.12 16.68
C ILE A 220 11.72 -18.13 17.49
N PHE A 221 12.74 -17.44 17.00
CA PHE A 221 13.92 -17.18 17.80
C PHE A 221 13.52 -16.41 19.07
N SER A 222 14.27 -16.70 20.13
CA SER A 222 14.13 -16.23 21.50
C SER A 222 13.70 -14.76 21.64
N LEU A 223 13.06 -14.46 22.79
CA LEU A 223 12.61 -13.15 23.24
C LEU A 223 13.46 -11.96 22.75
N PRO A 224 12.82 -10.80 22.51
CA PRO A 224 13.36 -9.69 21.73
C PRO A 224 14.51 -8.97 22.45
N ASP A 225 15.71 -9.54 22.46
CA ASP A 225 16.91 -8.84 22.93
C ASP A 225 17.47 -7.88 21.87
N HIS A 226 16.98 -7.93 20.62
CA HIS A 226 17.50 -7.13 19.52
C HIS A 226 16.41 -6.33 18.80
N ALA A 227 16.60 -5.01 18.78
CA ALA A 227 15.68 -3.99 18.27
C ALA A 227 15.43 -4.03 16.75
N PHE A 228 15.97 -5.03 16.05
CA PHE A 228 15.82 -5.26 14.61
C PHE A 228 15.94 -6.76 14.36
N ALA A 229 14.90 -7.51 14.72
CA ALA A 229 14.82 -8.91 14.32
C ALA A 229 14.47 -8.97 12.82
N GLU A 230 15.21 -9.78 12.06
CA GLU A 230 14.84 -10.07 10.68
C GLU A 230 13.42 -10.65 10.64
N PRO A 231 12.63 -10.30 9.61
CA PRO A 231 11.26 -10.76 9.51
C PRO A 231 11.24 -12.28 9.42
N THR A 232 10.49 -12.90 10.34
CA THR A 232 10.46 -14.36 10.49
C THR A 232 9.12 -14.88 10.01
N GLU A 233 9.16 -15.90 9.15
CA GLU A 233 7.96 -16.58 8.70
C GLU A 233 7.53 -17.62 9.74
N ILE A 234 6.25 -17.59 10.12
CA ILE A 234 5.65 -18.54 11.06
C ILE A 234 4.40 -19.15 10.44
N GLY A 235 4.27 -20.47 10.55
CA GLY A 235 3.05 -21.20 10.20
C GLY A 235 2.25 -21.51 11.46
N VAL A 236 1.00 -21.06 11.52
CA VAL A 236 0.09 -21.23 12.66
C VAL A 236 -1.08 -22.10 12.24
N GLU A 237 -1.39 -23.13 13.04
CA GLU A 237 -2.61 -23.91 12.89
C GLU A 237 -3.78 -23.19 13.55
N ASP A 238 -4.84 -22.97 12.80
CA ASP A 238 -6.13 -22.53 13.34
C ASP A 238 -7.25 -23.46 12.88
N SER A 239 -8.43 -23.30 13.47
CA SER A 239 -9.66 -24.03 13.11
C SER A 239 -10.01 -23.99 11.62
N GLY A 240 -9.55 -22.97 10.88
CA GLY A 240 -9.70 -22.81 9.43
C GLY A 240 -8.56 -23.39 8.58
N GLY A 241 -7.56 -24.05 9.18
CA GLY A 241 -6.39 -24.62 8.49
C GLY A 241 -5.08 -23.93 8.86
N ILE A 242 -4.03 -24.21 8.08
CA ILE A 242 -2.68 -23.67 8.29
C ILE A 242 -2.59 -22.30 7.62
N ARG A 243 -2.23 -21.27 8.39
CA ARG A 243 -1.94 -19.92 7.88
C ARG A 243 -0.48 -19.58 8.09
N TYR A 244 0.10 -18.83 7.16
CA TYR A 244 1.48 -18.38 7.23
C TYR A 244 1.52 -16.87 7.45
N PHE A 245 2.28 -16.44 8.43
CA PHE A 245 2.45 -15.03 8.77
C PHE A 245 3.91 -14.62 8.68
N MET A 246 4.17 -13.44 8.13
CA MET A 246 5.44 -12.75 8.31
C MET A 246 5.36 -11.91 9.57
N HIS A 247 6.18 -12.27 10.55
CA HIS A 247 6.23 -11.63 11.85
C HIS A 247 7.35 -10.60 11.91
N PHE A 248 7.00 -9.38 12.32
CA PHE A 248 7.91 -8.25 12.48
C PHE A 248 7.84 -7.72 13.92
N ILE A 249 8.99 -7.40 14.49
CA ILE A 249 9.10 -6.74 15.79
C ILE A 249 9.71 -5.37 15.58
N THR A 250 8.98 -4.33 15.96
CA THR A 250 9.44 -2.95 15.88
C THR A 250 9.40 -2.28 17.24
N THR A 251 10.54 -1.84 17.76
CA THR A 251 10.60 -1.05 19.01
C THR A 251 10.38 0.44 18.72
N VAL A 252 9.35 1.03 19.29
CA VAL A 252 9.09 2.48 19.24
C VAL A 252 9.91 3.17 20.31
N ARG A 253 10.70 4.18 19.91
CA ARG A 253 11.58 4.91 20.81
C ARG A 253 11.18 6.38 20.94
N ASN A 254 11.39 6.96 22.10
CA ASN A 254 11.25 8.40 22.33
C ASN A 254 12.37 9.18 21.61
N LYS A 255 12.26 10.51 21.61
CA LYS A 255 13.31 11.44 21.16
C LYS A 255 14.68 11.22 21.83
N ASN A 256 14.67 10.63 23.03
CA ASN A 256 15.89 10.31 23.78
C ASN A 256 16.38 8.87 23.52
N SER A 257 15.87 8.20 22.48
CA SER A 257 16.19 6.81 22.12
C SER A 257 15.80 5.73 23.14
N LEU A 258 15.05 6.10 24.18
CA LEU A 258 14.48 5.17 25.16
C LEU A 258 13.28 4.42 24.55
N PRO A 259 13.20 3.09 24.67
CA PRO A 259 12.05 2.32 24.20
C PRO A 259 10.81 2.72 24.98
N ILE A 260 9.72 3.04 24.27
CA ILE A 260 8.41 3.35 24.84
C ILE A 260 7.50 2.14 24.70
N ALA A 261 7.52 1.49 23.53
CA ALA A 261 6.61 0.40 23.22
C ALA A 261 7.25 -0.56 22.22
N THR A 262 6.75 -1.79 22.20
CA THR A 262 7.10 -2.81 21.22
C THR A 262 5.87 -3.14 20.41
N ILE A 263 5.97 -3.00 19.09
CA ILE A 263 4.91 -3.33 18.15
C ILE A 263 5.26 -4.67 17.50
N LEU A 264 4.35 -5.64 17.60
CA LEU A 264 4.41 -6.89 16.86
C LEU A 264 3.41 -6.81 15.71
N THR A 265 3.90 -7.05 14.49
CA THR A 265 3.07 -7.05 13.29
C THR A 265 3.10 -8.42 12.63
N PHE A 266 1.93 -8.93 12.28
CA PHE A 266 1.74 -10.22 11.62
C PHE A 266 1.03 -9.95 10.29
N ASN A 267 1.78 -10.07 9.20
CA ASN A 267 1.26 -9.94 7.85
C ASN A 267 0.92 -11.33 7.31
N ASP A 268 -0.33 -11.53 6.86
CA ASP A 268 -0.76 -12.82 6.31
C ASP A 268 -0.15 -13.03 4.92
N VAL A 269 0.74 -14.02 4.82
CA VAL A 269 1.40 -14.42 3.56
C VAL A 269 0.94 -15.79 3.08
N THR A 270 -0.19 -16.27 3.60
CA THR A 270 -0.73 -17.60 3.26
C THR A 270 -0.92 -17.76 1.76
N GLU A 271 -1.54 -16.78 1.10
CA GLU A 271 -1.77 -16.82 -0.36
C GLU A 271 -0.44 -16.87 -1.13
N LYS A 272 0.51 -16.01 -0.76
CA LYS A 272 1.83 -15.97 -1.38
C LYS A 272 2.55 -17.32 -1.28
N ASN A 273 2.52 -17.96 -0.12
CA ASN A 273 3.15 -19.26 0.09
C ASN A 273 2.44 -20.39 -0.66
N MET A 274 1.11 -20.36 -0.71
CA MET A 274 0.34 -21.32 -1.51
C MET A 274 0.70 -21.20 -2.99
N LEU A 275 0.81 -19.98 -3.50
CA LEU A 275 1.22 -19.72 -4.90
C LEU A 275 2.66 -20.16 -5.16
N LEU A 276 3.59 -19.91 -4.24
CA LEU A 276 4.99 -20.37 -4.38
C LEU A 276 5.08 -21.90 -4.43
N ASN A 277 4.36 -22.60 -3.55
CA ASN A 277 4.33 -24.06 -3.55
C ASN A 277 3.67 -24.61 -4.84
N GLU A 278 2.62 -23.97 -5.34
CA GLU A 278 2.03 -24.34 -6.63
C GLU A 278 3.01 -24.12 -7.79
N LEU A 279 3.76 -23.02 -7.77
CA LEU A 279 4.79 -22.72 -8.76
C LEU A 279 5.90 -23.78 -8.75
N GLU A 280 6.39 -24.17 -7.56
CA GLU A 280 7.39 -25.22 -7.41
C GLU A 280 6.91 -26.56 -7.97
N LYS A 281 5.66 -26.96 -7.66
CA LYS A 281 5.05 -28.18 -8.22
C LYS A 281 4.96 -28.13 -9.74
N LYS A 282 4.55 -26.98 -10.30
CA LYS A 282 4.48 -26.80 -11.76
C LYS A 282 5.86 -26.84 -12.40
N ASN A 283 6.87 -26.25 -11.78
CA ASN A 283 8.26 -26.30 -12.25
C ASN A 283 8.80 -27.73 -12.23
N ALA A 284 8.60 -28.49 -11.15
CA ALA A 284 9.01 -29.90 -11.08
C ALA A 284 8.35 -30.74 -12.18
N ARG A 285 7.06 -30.51 -12.45
CA ARG A 285 6.34 -31.18 -13.55
C ARG A 285 6.88 -30.81 -14.92
N LEU A 286 7.25 -29.54 -15.13
CA LEU A 286 7.87 -29.10 -16.39
C LEU A 286 9.25 -29.74 -16.60
N GLU A 287 10.04 -29.90 -15.55
CA GLU A 287 11.32 -30.61 -15.62
C GLU A 287 11.14 -32.08 -16.00
N GLU A 288 10.15 -32.77 -15.43
CA GLU A 288 9.79 -34.14 -15.79
C GLU A 288 9.39 -34.26 -17.27
N LEU A 289 8.49 -33.38 -17.75
CA LEU A 289 8.06 -33.33 -19.15
C LEU A 289 9.22 -33.03 -20.10
N ASN A 290 10.10 -32.10 -19.74
CA ASN A 290 11.29 -31.79 -20.52
C ASN A 290 12.26 -32.98 -20.57
N GLY A 291 12.40 -33.73 -19.48
CA GLY A 291 13.14 -34.98 -19.45
C GLY A 291 12.56 -36.03 -20.41
N ALA A 292 11.24 -36.23 -20.37
CA ALA A 292 10.55 -37.15 -21.27
C ALA A 292 10.71 -36.73 -22.75
N LEU A 293 10.54 -35.45 -23.08
CA LEU A 293 10.74 -34.94 -24.44
C LEU A 293 12.15 -35.18 -24.96
N ARG A 294 13.18 -34.96 -24.13
CA ARG A 294 14.56 -35.28 -24.51
C ARG A 294 14.74 -36.76 -24.83
N SER A 295 14.15 -37.65 -24.03
CA SER A 295 14.20 -39.09 -24.31
C SER A 295 13.48 -39.46 -25.61
N TYR A 296 12.34 -38.82 -25.93
CA TYR A 296 11.64 -39.03 -27.20
C TYR A 296 12.44 -38.53 -28.40
N ILE A 297 13.11 -37.39 -28.28
CA ILE A 297 13.99 -36.85 -29.33
C ILE A 297 15.18 -37.81 -29.57
N GLU A 298 15.76 -38.37 -28.51
CA GLU A 298 16.83 -39.36 -28.62
C GLU A 298 16.36 -40.64 -29.32
N VAL A 299 15.18 -41.16 -28.96
CA VAL A 299 14.59 -42.32 -29.64
C VAL A 299 14.27 -42.01 -31.10
N ALA A 300 13.73 -40.83 -31.39
CA ALA A 300 13.43 -40.40 -32.76
C ALA A 300 14.71 -40.32 -33.62
N HIS A 301 15.79 -39.73 -33.09
CA HIS A 301 17.10 -39.71 -33.75
C HIS A 301 17.63 -41.11 -34.02
N ARG A 302 17.57 -42.00 -33.03
CA ARG A 302 17.98 -43.39 -33.21
C ARG A 302 17.17 -44.12 -34.28
N LEU A 303 15.85 -43.90 -34.32
CA LEU A 303 14.98 -44.47 -35.35
C LEU A 303 15.28 -43.90 -36.74
N GLU A 304 15.65 -42.62 -36.82
CA GLU A 304 16.08 -41.99 -38.07
C GLU A 304 17.39 -42.59 -38.57
N ASP A 305 18.38 -42.79 -37.69
CA ASP A 305 19.64 -43.48 -38.01
C ASP A 305 19.40 -44.93 -38.49
N GLU A 306 18.51 -45.67 -37.81
CA GLU A 306 18.13 -47.02 -38.22
C GLU A 306 17.41 -47.03 -39.58
N ARG A 307 16.58 -46.01 -39.86
CA ARG A 307 15.90 -45.86 -41.13
C ARG A 307 16.86 -45.52 -42.27
N GLU A 308 17.86 -44.67 -42.03
CA GLU A 308 18.92 -44.39 -42.99
C GLU A 308 19.76 -45.63 -43.30
N LYS A 309 20.16 -46.39 -42.28
CA LYS A 309 20.84 -47.69 -42.46
C LYS A 309 19.99 -48.65 -43.29
N THR A 310 18.70 -48.72 -43.03
CA THR A 310 17.78 -49.59 -43.78
C THR A 310 17.66 -49.15 -45.24
N ARG A 311 17.61 -47.84 -45.52
CA ARG A 311 17.63 -47.30 -46.89
C ARG A 311 18.94 -47.65 -47.60
N ALA A 312 20.09 -47.42 -46.95
CA ALA A 312 21.39 -47.78 -47.49
C ALA A 312 21.49 -49.28 -47.81
N LEU A 313 21.00 -50.15 -46.93
CA LEU A 313 20.93 -51.59 -47.18
C LEU A 313 20.05 -51.95 -48.38
N MET A 314 18.89 -51.30 -48.54
CA MET A 314 18.03 -51.51 -49.71
C MET A 314 18.70 -51.07 -51.01
N ASP A 315 19.43 -49.95 -50.99
CA ASP A 315 20.18 -49.46 -52.15
C ASP A 315 21.36 -50.37 -52.50
N ILE A 316 22.10 -50.85 -51.49
CA ILE A 316 23.13 -51.89 -51.66
C ILE A 316 22.52 -53.16 -52.24
N GLN A 317 21.40 -53.64 -51.70
CA GLN A 317 20.74 -54.86 -52.18
C GLN A 317 20.25 -54.70 -53.63
N ARG A 318 19.72 -53.53 -54.00
CA ARG A 318 19.30 -53.22 -55.38
C ARG A 318 20.52 -53.22 -56.32
N ALA A 319 21.62 -52.58 -55.92
CA ALA A 319 22.85 -52.56 -56.71
C ALA A 319 23.40 -53.99 -56.91
N ILE A 320 23.48 -54.79 -55.84
CA ILE A 320 23.89 -56.20 -55.91
C ILE A 320 22.95 -56.98 -56.84
N GLY A 321 21.64 -56.84 -56.68
CA GLY A 321 20.65 -57.54 -57.49
C GLY A 321 20.78 -57.24 -58.97
N GLN A 322 21.01 -55.96 -59.33
CA GLN A 322 21.26 -55.55 -60.70
C GLN A 322 22.56 -56.18 -61.24
N SER A 323 23.66 -56.10 -60.50
CA SER A 323 24.94 -56.66 -60.94
C SER A 323 24.89 -58.18 -61.11
N VAL A 324 24.20 -58.90 -60.21
CA VAL A 324 24.01 -60.35 -60.35
C VAL A 324 23.18 -60.68 -61.59
N ALA A 325 22.13 -59.92 -61.89
CA ALA A 325 21.34 -60.11 -63.09
C ALA A 325 22.17 -59.89 -64.37
N GLU A 326 23.00 -58.83 -64.41
CA GLU A 326 23.91 -58.58 -65.53
C GLU A 326 24.90 -59.73 -65.73
N ILE A 327 25.51 -60.23 -64.64
CA ILE A 327 26.41 -61.38 -64.67
C ILE A 327 25.71 -62.64 -65.20
N LEU A 328 24.48 -62.92 -64.75
CA LEU A 328 23.69 -64.07 -65.22
C LEU A 328 23.37 -63.96 -66.72
N ILE A 329 22.97 -62.77 -67.19
CA ILE A 329 22.72 -62.53 -68.61
C ILE A 329 24.00 -62.76 -69.43
N SER A 330 25.14 -62.25 -68.95
CA SER A 330 26.42 -62.48 -69.62
C SER A 330 26.83 -63.97 -69.65
N LEU A 331 26.59 -64.70 -68.56
CA LEU A 331 26.83 -66.15 -68.48
C LEU A 331 25.94 -66.95 -69.43
N ASP A 332 24.65 -66.63 -69.50
CA ASP A 332 23.72 -67.27 -70.44
C ASP A 332 24.10 -66.94 -71.91
N ALA A 333 24.57 -65.73 -72.18
CA ALA A 333 25.08 -65.35 -73.49
C ALA A 333 26.34 -66.14 -73.89
N VAL A 334 27.16 -66.59 -72.94
CA VAL A 334 28.31 -67.47 -73.19
C VAL A 334 27.88 -68.90 -73.49
N LYS A 335 26.83 -69.43 -72.83
CA LYS A 335 26.29 -70.78 -73.11
C LYS A 335 25.72 -70.93 -74.52
N ILE A 336 25.29 -69.84 -75.16
CA ILE A 336 24.69 -69.86 -76.51
C ILE A 336 25.75 -69.87 -77.62
N VAL A 337 27.00 -69.51 -77.31
CA VAL A 337 28.10 -69.49 -78.31
C VAL A 337 28.68 -70.90 -78.43
N ASP A 338 28.25 -71.64 -79.45
CA ASP A 338 28.75 -72.98 -79.75
C ASP A 338 29.88 -72.89 -80.79
N GLY A 339 31.09 -73.34 -80.44
CA GLY A 339 32.10 -73.76 -81.43
C GLY A 339 33.41 -72.97 -81.61
N GLN A 340 33.80 -72.02 -80.75
CA GLN A 340 35.17 -71.44 -80.77
C GLN A 340 35.74 -71.23 -79.35
N ASP A 341 36.73 -72.03 -78.96
CA ASP A 341 37.34 -72.02 -77.62
C ASP A 341 37.94 -70.66 -77.21
N ASP A 342 38.52 -69.91 -78.15
CA ASP A 342 39.15 -68.62 -77.84
C ASP A 342 38.14 -67.50 -77.56
N THR A 343 36.99 -67.47 -78.24
CA THR A 343 35.96 -66.43 -78.01
C THR A 343 35.16 -66.66 -76.73
N ILE A 344 35.01 -67.92 -76.32
CA ILE A 344 34.44 -68.30 -75.02
C ILE A 344 35.37 -67.85 -73.89
N LYS A 345 36.68 -68.06 -74.06
CA LYS A 345 37.70 -67.69 -73.05
C LYS A 345 37.77 -66.19 -72.84
N ASP A 346 37.72 -65.39 -73.90
CA ASP A 346 37.72 -63.93 -73.80
C ASP A 346 36.45 -63.41 -73.11
N LYS A 347 35.27 -63.92 -73.47
CA LYS A 347 34.00 -63.55 -72.80
C LYS A 347 33.95 -63.99 -71.34
N LEU A 348 34.48 -65.16 -71.00
CA LEU A 348 34.60 -65.59 -69.60
C LEU A 348 35.54 -64.68 -68.81
N THR A 349 36.63 -64.23 -69.42
CA THR A 349 37.58 -63.30 -68.79
C THR A 349 36.93 -61.94 -68.57
N GLU A 350 36.13 -61.44 -69.52
CA GLU A 350 35.34 -60.22 -69.38
C GLU A 350 34.28 -60.34 -68.26
N ILE A 351 33.59 -61.47 -68.15
CA ILE A 351 32.64 -61.74 -67.06
C ILE A 351 33.36 -61.79 -65.71
N ILE A 352 34.50 -62.46 -65.62
CA ILE A 352 35.30 -62.54 -64.39
C ILE A 352 35.77 -61.15 -63.97
N GLU A 353 36.18 -60.31 -64.91
CA GLU A 353 36.63 -58.95 -64.62
C GLU A 353 35.46 -58.02 -64.23
N ASN A 354 34.29 -58.17 -64.87
CA ASN A 354 33.06 -57.50 -64.47
C ASN A 354 32.62 -57.95 -63.06
N CYS A 355 32.69 -59.24 -62.74
CA CYS A 355 32.45 -59.77 -61.39
C CYS A 355 33.42 -59.17 -60.35
N ARG A 356 34.72 -59.06 -60.68
CA ARG A 356 35.72 -58.45 -59.80
C ARG A 356 35.45 -56.98 -59.57
N LYS A 357 35.06 -56.25 -60.61
CA LYS A 357 34.70 -54.83 -60.52
C LYS A 357 33.47 -54.63 -59.63
N VAL A 358 32.42 -55.42 -59.84
CA VAL A 358 31.20 -55.43 -59.01
C VAL A 358 31.53 -55.73 -57.54
N MET A 359 32.36 -56.75 -57.25
CA MET A 359 32.77 -57.03 -55.87
C MET A 359 33.59 -55.89 -55.24
N THR A 360 34.39 -55.18 -56.04
CA THR A 360 35.16 -54.03 -55.57
C THR A 360 34.25 -52.83 -55.27
N ASP A 361 33.25 -52.60 -56.11
CA ASP A 361 32.28 -51.51 -55.93
C ASP A 361 31.36 -51.77 -54.72
N ILE A 362 30.92 -53.02 -54.50
CA ILE A 362 30.20 -53.43 -53.29
C ILE A 362 31.07 -53.21 -52.05
N ARG A 363 32.34 -53.62 -52.09
CA ARG A 363 33.26 -53.45 -50.96
C ARG A 363 33.46 -51.98 -50.60
N LYS A 364 33.62 -51.11 -51.60
CA LYS A 364 33.71 -49.65 -51.39
C LYS A 364 32.42 -49.06 -50.82
N SER A 365 31.25 -49.56 -51.24
CA SER A 365 29.96 -49.11 -50.73
C SER A 365 29.63 -49.58 -49.31
N VAL A 366 30.39 -50.55 -48.78
CA VAL A 366 30.23 -51.08 -47.41
C VAL A 366 31.30 -50.51 -46.46
N GLU A 367 32.48 -50.15 -46.97
CA GLU A 367 33.58 -49.57 -46.19
C GLU A 367 33.52 -48.04 -46.05
N GLY A 368 32.74 -47.35 -46.89
CA GLY A 368 32.42 -45.92 -46.77
C GLY A 368 31.07 -45.72 -46.10
#